data_AF-A0A482W3N5-F1
#
_entry.id   AF-A0A482W3N5-F1
#
_cell.length_a   1.000
_cell.length_b   1.000
_cell.length_c   1.000
_cell.angle_alpha   90.00
_cell.angle_beta   90.00
_cell.angle_gamma   90.00
#
_symmetry.space_group_name_H-M   'P 1'
#
loop_
_entity.id
_entity.type
_entity.pdbx_description
1 polymer ?
#
loop_
_entity_poly.entity_id
_entity_poly.type
_entity_poly.pdbx_seq_one_letter_code
_entity_poly.pdbx_strand_id
1 'polypeptide(L)' 'MLKNRDTTAVSARNELQEESRFCLKSSDGRQKVWRRPGERFAQCNIVPRVSFGGGSIMVWGGISMEARTELVVVNGGAI' A
#
# COMPACT_ATOMS: atom_id res chain seq x y z
N MET A 1 -9.74 -32.69 24.68
CA MET A 1 -8.40 -32.66 24.06
C MET A 1 -8.60 -32.67 22.54
N LEU A 2 -8.84 -31.50 21.96
CA LEU A 2 -9.00 -31.34 20.51
C LEU A 2 -7.60 -31.13 19.92
N LYS A 3 -7.09 -32.11 19.19
CA LYS A 3 -5.94 -31.91 18.31
C LYS A 3 -6.43 -31.10 17.11
N ASN A 4 -6.33 -29.77 17.20
CA ASN A 4 -6.47 -28.92 16.03
C ASN A 4 -5.28 -29.22 15.13
N ARG A 5 -5.60 -29.76 13.96
CA ARG A 5 -4.66 -30.26 12.96
C ARG A 5 -3.84 -29.09 12.44
N ASP A 6 -2.54 -29.31 12.37
CA ASP A 6 -1.54 -28.37 11.88
C ASP A 6 -1.95 -27.80 10.52
N THR A 7 -2.18 -26.49 10.49
CA THR A 7 -2.44 -25.72 9.25
C THR A 7 -1.19 -24.95 8.84
N THR A 8 -0.01 -25.53 9.07
CA THR A 8 1.27 -24.82 9.00
C THR A 8 2.35 -25.64 8.28
N ALA A 9 2.05 -26.19 7.10
CA ALA A 9 3.08 -26.68 6.16
C ALA A 9 2.54 -27.01 4.76
N VAL A 10 1.56 -26.27 4.23
CA VAL A 10 1.19 -26.44 2.81
C VAL A 10 1.67 -25.22 2.02
N SER A 11 2.67 -25.47 1.17
CA SER A 11 3.15 -24.64 0.06
C SER A 11 4.18 -23.53 0.33
N ALA A 12 5.34 -23.89 0.90
CA ALA A 12 6.55 -23.02 0.85
C ALA A 12 7.27 -23.04 -0.52
N ARG A 13 6.85 -23.90 -1.47
CA ARG A 13 7.54 -24.07 -2.77
C ARG A 13 7.08 -23.11 -3.86
N ASN A 14 5.88 -22.54 -3.75
CA ASN A 14 5.27 -21.65 -4.75
C ASN A 14 4.63 -20.41 -4.08
N GLU A 15 5.37 -19.77 -3.19
CA GLU A 15 4.92 -18.57 -2.49
C GLU A 15 5.60 -17.34 -3.10
N LEU A 16 4.80 -16.34 -3.48
CA LEU A 16 5.28 -15.05 -3.94
C LEU A 16 5.46 -14.15 -2.73
N GLN A 17 6.67 -13.67 -2.49
CA GLN A 17 7.00 -12.77 -1.38
C GLN A 17 7.45 -11.43 -1.94
N GLU A 18 6.85 -10.34 -1.45
CA GLU A 18 7.12 -9.01 -1.96
C GLU A 18 7.09 -7.97 -0.85
N GLU A 19 7.81 -6.87 -1.09
CA GLU A 19 7.75 -5.66 -0.28
C GLU A 19 6.90 -4.62 -0.98
N SER A 20 5.96 -4.02 -0.25
CA SER A 20 5.12 -2.96 -0.80
C SER A 20 5.06 -1.77 0.13
N ARG A 21 5.13 -0.57 -0.47
CA ARG A 21 4.97 0.70 0.23
C ARG A 21 3.54 1.20 0.08
N PHE A 22 2.89 1.44 1.21
CA PHE A 22 1.58 2.07 1.27
C PHE A 22 1.72 3.51 1.78
N CYS A 23 1.37 4.48 0.95
CA CYS A 23 1.40 5.89 1.31
C CYS A 23 0.09 6.30 2.00
N LEU A 24 0.17 7.06 3.10
CA LEU A 24 -1.02 7.60 3.79
C LEU A 24 -1.80 8.59 2.92
N LYS A 25 -1.12 9.23 1.97
CA LYS A 25 -1.72 10.08 0.94
C LYS A 25 -1.41 9.49 -0.44
N SER A 26 -2.39 9.54 -1.34
CA SER A 26 -2.21 9.10 -2.73
C SER A 26 -0.96 9.75 -3.36
N SER A 27 -0.18 8.96 -4.09
CA SER A 27 0.98 9.42 -4.86
C SER A 27 0.58 10.29 -6.04
N ASP A 28 -0.58 10.07 -6.65
CA ASP A 28 -1.09 10.89 -7.76
C ASP A 28 -1.73 12.18 -7.24
N GLY A 29 -2.48 12.11 -6.12
CA GLY A 29 -3.08 13.26 -5.40
C GLY A 29 -3.77 14.31 -6.27
N ARG A 30 -4.19 13.87 -7.46
CA ARG A 30 -4.94 14.65 -8.41
C ARG A 30 -6.39 14.63 -7.96
N GLN A 31 -6.87 15.79 -7.52
CA GLN A 31 -8.28 15.98 -7.20
C GLN A 31 -9.07 16.14 -8.49
N LYS A 32 -10.23 15.48 -8.57
CA LYS A 32 -11.16 15.67 -9.68
C LYS A 32 -11.96 16.95 -9.41
N VAL A 33 -11.95 17.88 -10.36
CA VAL A 33 -12.68 19.15 -10.29
C VAL A 33 -13.43 19.42 -11.59
N TRP A 34 -14.57 20.07 -11.49
CA TRP A 34 -15.30 20.60 -12.64
C TRP A 34 -14.80 22.02 -12.95
N ARG A 35 -14.42 22.30 -14.20
CA ARG A 35 -13.95 23.63 -14.63
C ARG A 35 -14.15 23.82 -16.14
N ARG A 36 -14.13 25.06 -16.61
CA ARG A 36 -14.22 25.37 -18.03
C ARG A 36 -12.86 25.14 -18.74
N PRO A 37 -12.85 25.01 -20.08
CA PRO A 37 -11.61 25.05 -20.85
C PRO A 37 -10.81 26.33 -20.54
N GLY A 38 -9.50 26.18 -20.33
CA GLY A 38 -8.59 27.31 -20.01
C GLY A 38 -8.39 27.61 -18.52
N GLU A 39 -9.28 27.17 -17.62
CA GLU A 39 -9.21 27.51 -16.19
C GLU A 39 -8.25 26.62 -15.37
N ARG A 40 -7.34 25.90 -16.03
CA ARG A 40 -6.48 24.88 -15.38
C ARG A 40 -5.68 25.44 -14.20
N PHE A 41 -5.20 26.67 -14.32
CA PHE A 41 -4.30 27.30 -13.36
C PHE A 41 -4.98 28.38 -12.50
N ALA A 42 -6.31 28.42 -12.48
CA ALA A 42 -7.01 29.28 -11.52
C ALA A 42 -6.64 28.87 -10.09
N GLN A 43 -6.48 29.83 -9.19
CA GLN A 43 -6.03 29.58 -7.82
C GLN A 43 -6.93 28.56 -7.08
N CYS A 44 -8.24 28.61 -7.32
CA CYS A 44 -9.21 27.65 -6.75
C CYS A 44 -9.06 26.22 -7.30
N ASN A 45 -8.37 26.03 -8.43
CA ASN A 45 -8.13 24.75 -9.08
C ASN A 45 -6.75 24.15 -8.76
N ILE A 46 -5.95 24.82 -7.91
CA ILE A 46 -4.61 24.39 -7.49
C ILE A 46 -4.63 24.08 -6.00
N VAL A 47 -4.17 22.89 -5.62
CA VAL A 47 -4.02 22.48 -4.22
C VAL A 47 -2.52 22.35 -3.92
N PRO A 48 -1.98 23.05 -2.91
CA PRO A 48 -0.58 22.90 -2.53
C PRO A 48 -0.33 21.49 -2.01
N ARG A 49 0.85 20.95 -2.32
CA ARG A 49 1.19 19.57 -1.97
C ARG A 49 2.52 19.52 -1.23
N VAL A 50 2.54 18.76 -0.15
CA VAL A 50 3.79 18.32 0.48
C VAL A 50 4.42 17.22 -0.37
N SER A 51 5.65 17.41 -0.81
CA SER A 51 6.42 16.35 -1.47
C SER A 51 6.74 15.26 -0.44
N PHE A 52 6.28 14.03 -0.69
CA PHE A 52 6.55 12.81 0.09
C PHE A 52 6.17 12.81 1.60
N GLY A 53 5.88 13.95 2.22
CA GLY A 53 5.65 14.12 3.68
C GLY A 53 4.24 13.83 4.16
N GLY A 54 3.57 12.84 3.58
CA GLY A 54 2.31 12.31 4.11
C GLY A 54 2.52 11.17 5.11
N GLY A 55 3.74 10.63 5.19
CA GLY A 55 4.05 9.36 5.82
C GLY A 55 3.69 8.17 4.92
N SER A 56 4.43 7.08 5.08
CA SER A 56 4.14 5.79 4.45
C SER A 56 4.37 4.66 5.44
N ILE A 57 3.89 3.46 5.13
CA ILE A 57 4.34 2.23 5.77
C ILE A 57 4.94 1.31 4.71
N MET A 58 5.95 0.56 5.10
CA MET A 58 6.51 -0.50 4.28
C MET A 58 6.13 -1.82 4.92
N VAL A 59 5.61 -2.74 4.12
CA VAL A 59 5.19 -4.05 4.59
C VAL A 59 5.81 -5.13 3.74
N TRP A 60 6.05 -6.28 4.36
CA TRP A 60 6.51 -7.49 3.71
C TRP A 60 5.50 -8.60 3.98
N GLY A 61 5.24 -9.43 2.97
CA GLY A 61 4.41 -10.60 3.13
C GLY A 61 4.44 -11.49 1.90
N GLY A 62 3.94 -12.70 2.06
CA GLY A 62 3.84 -13.70 1.02
C GLY A 62 2.42 -14.19 0.78
N ILE A 63 2.14 -14.56 -0.46
CA ILE A 63 0.88 -15.16 -0.90
C ILE A 63 1.14 -16.34 -1.84
N SER A 64 0.32 -17.38 -1.70
CA SER A 64 0.24 -18.51 -2.61
C SER A 64 -1.21 -18.74 -3.03
N MET A 65 -1.47 -19.73 -3.87
CA MET A 65 -2.84 -20.10 -4.27
C MET A 65 -3.70 -20.57 -3.09
N GLU A 66 -3.08 -21.07 -2.03
CA GLU A 66 -3.76 -21.76 -0.93
C GLU A 66 -3.67 -21.00 0.39
N ALA A 67 -2.71 -20.10 0.55
CA ALA A 67 -2.42 -19.43 1.81
C ALA A 67 -1.80 -18.04 1.63
N ARG A 68 -1.71 -17.32 2.75
CA ARG A 68 -0.94 -16.08 2.88
C ARG A 68 -0.19 -16.09 4.21
N THR A 69 0.97 -15.45 4.28
CA THR A 69 1.66 -15.20 5.54
C THR A 69 1.06 -13.99 6.25
N GLU A 70 1.49 -13.80 7.50
CA GLU A 70 1.28 -12.53 8.19
C GLU A 70 1.97 -11.39 7.42
N LEU A 71 1.34 -10.22 7.46
CA LEU A 71 1.90 -9.00 6.90
C LEU A 71 2.74 -8.30 7.97
N VAL A 72 4.04 -8.17 7.72
CA VAL A 72 4.99 -7.62 8.69
C VAL A 72 5.28 -6.17 8.35
N VAL A 73 5.14 -5.27 9.32
CA VAL A 73 5.57 -3.87 9.17
C VAL A 73 7.08 -3.79 9.28
N VAL A 74 7.72 -3.24 8.25
CA VAL A 74 9.17 -3.07 8.19
C VAL A 74 9.56 -1.73 8.81
N ASN A 75 10.26 -1.79 9.96
CA ASN A 75 10.75 -0.59 10.64
C ASN A 75 11.83 0.10 9.80
N GLY A 76 11.73 1.43 9.65
CA GLY A 76 12.69 2.25 8.89
C GLY A 76 12.54 2.17 7.37
N GLY A 77 11.62 1.36 6.84
CA GLY A 77 11.29 1.33 5.41
C GLY A 77 10.36 2.47 4.97
N ALA A 78 9.68 3.11 5.92
CA ALA A 78 8.81 4.26 5.73
C ALA A 78 9.58 5.59 5.67
N ILE A 79 9.11 6.53 4.82
CA ILE A 79 9.54 7.94 4.78
C ILE A 79 8.59 8.77 5.65
#